data_AF-A0A5C2HK86-F1
#
_entry.id   AF-A0A5C2HK86-F1
#
_cell.length_a   1.000
_cell.length_b   1.000
_cell.length_c   1.000
_cell.angle_alpha   90.00
_cell.angle_beta   90.00
_cell.angle_gamma   90.00
#
_symmetry.space_group_name_H-M   'P 1'
#
loop_
_entity.id
_entity.type
_entity.pdbx_description
1 polymer ?
#
loop_
_entity_poly.entity_id
_entity_poly.type
_entity_poly.pdbx_seq_one_letter_code
_entity_poly.pdbx_strand_id
1 'polypeptide(L)'
;MALILDLTPFPPDTGLIYKMLNDKPNINENTDFVYSMIEKYTKKSHAPIKNTSINIEAKEIVYKLVRLNDEQFYLLHKNSIPIFENYTHLMYLSTDKDIIFSSFSKMYITLKDLFGESGKHYDDWKGSFSFPFLIYFRKEEKEFGYIMNIHNIRSSIEFNIAKLIHADNENLERHILHNPFDEFPREEITYFIKVVSQSNHIVYN
;
A
#
# COMPACT_ATOMS: atom_id res chain seq x y z
N MET A 1 -28.73 28.68 -8.80
CA MET A 1 -28.36 27.54 -9.65
C MET A 1 -27.51 26.62 -8.79
N ALA A 2 -28.12 25.60 -8.17
CA ALA A 2 -27.45 24.75 -7.19
C ALA A 2 -26.97 23.46 -7.89
N LEU A 3 -25.68 23.17 -7.78
CA LEU A 3 -25.13 21.86 -8.15
C LEU A 3 -25.53 20.86 -7.08
N ILE A 4 -26.38 19.91 -7.45
CA ILE A 4 -26.68 18.75 -6.61
C ILE A 4 -25.43 17.87 -6.64
N LEU A 5 -24.72 17.80 -5.50
CA LEU A 5 -23.70 16.78 -5.27
C LEU A 5 -24.40 15.43 -5.19
N ASP A 6 -24.10 14.55 -6.14
CA ASP A 6 -24.70 13.22 -6.21
C ASP A 6 -24.08 12.31 -5.14
N LEU A 7 -24.57 12.46 -3.91
CA LEU A 7 -24.19 11.68 -2.73
C LEU A 7 -24.87 10.31 -2.75
N THR A 8 -24.54 9.49 -3.74
CA THR A 8 -24.94 8.07 -3.73
C THR A 8 -24.17 7.34 -2.62
N PRO A 9 -24.85 6.77 -1.60
CA PRO A 9 -24.18 5.89 -0.66
C PRO A 9 -23.80 4.60 -1.38
N PHE A 10 -22.54 4.17 -1.24
CA PHE A 10 -22.11 2.86 -1.72
C PHE A 10 -23.01 1.75 -1.14
N PRO A 11 -23.48 0.78 -1.94
CA PRO A 11 -24.32 -0.30 -1.45
C PRO A 11 -23.55 -1.15 -0.41
N PRO A 12 -24.18 -1.52 0.71
CA PRO A 12 -23.55 -2.32 1.75
C PRO A 12 -23.55 -3.80 1.32
N ASP A 13 -22.64 -4.18 0.41
CA ASP A 13 -22.51 -5.56 -0.04
C ASP A 13 -21.73 -6.40 0.99
N THR A 14 -22.40 -6.64 2.12
CA THR A 14 -21.85 -7.28 3.32
C THR A 14 -21.76 -8.81 3.22
N GLY A 15 -22.28 -9.41 2.14
CA GLY A 15 -22.37 -10.86 1.99
C GLY A 15 -21.04 -11.56 1.69
N LEU A 16 -20.14 -10.94 0.92
CA LEU A 16 -18.86 -11.55 0.51
C LEU A 16 -17.74 -11.40 1.56
N ILE A 17 -17.77 -10.33 2.34
CA ILE A 17 -16.74 -10.00 3.35
C ILE A 17 -16.61 -11.11 4.42
N TYR A 18 -17.71 -11.78 4.77
CA TYR A 18 -17.73 -12.75 5.87
C TYR A 18 -16.97 -14.06 5.62
N LYS A 19 -16.71 -14.44 4.36
CA LYS A 19 -16.13 -15.76 4.06
C LYS A 19 -14.60 -15.85 4.25
N MET A 20 -13.93 -14.71 4.45
CA MET A 20 -12.47 -14.61 4.65
C MET A 20 -12.07 -14.35 6.13
N LEU A 21 -13.02 -14.34 7.07
CA LEU A 21 -12.80 -13.83 8.44
C LEU A 21 -12.12 -14.79 9.43
N ASN A 22 -11.83 -16.05 9.05
CA ASN A 22 -11.40 -17.09 10.00
C ASN A 22 -9.97 -17.62 9.82
N ASP A 23 -9.28 -17.29 8.72
CA ASP A 23 -7.90 -17.74 8.49
C ASP A 23 -6.92 -16.60 8.73
N LYS A 24 -5.83 -16.87 9.45
CA LYS A 24 -4.73 -15.90 9.62
C LYS A 24 -4.20 -15.48 8.24
N PRO A 25 -3.79 -14.21 8.05
CA PRO A 25 -3.16 -13.79 6.81
C PRO A 25 -1.98 -14.72 6.51
N ASN A 26 -1.94 -15.28 5.30
CA ASN A 26 -0.91 -16.22 4.89
C ASN A 26 0.40 -15.46 4.65
N ILE A 27 1.18 -15.30 5.73
CA ILE A 27 2.48 -14.64 5.72
C ILE A 27 3.48 -15.53 4.98
N ASN A 28 3.88 -15.09 3.80
CA ASN A 28 4.86 -15.75 2.95
C ASN A 28 6.20 -15.03 3.03
N GLU A 29 7.27 -15.79 3.20
CA GLU A 29 8.65 -15.29 3.11
C GLU A 29 9.11 -15.40 1.66
N ASN A 30 9.66 -14.32 1.10
CA ASN A 30 10.25 -14.33 -0.24
C ASN A 30 11.61 -13.63 -0.23
N THR A 31 12.62 -14.27 -0.83
CA THR A 31 13.99 -13.73 -0.89
C THR A 31 14.28 -13.17 -2.30
N ASP A 32 13.87 -13.91 -3.33
CA ASP A 32 14.26 -13.60 -4.72
C ASP A 32 13.26 -12.69 -5.45
N PHE A 33 12.04 -12.54 -4.93
CA PHE A 33 10.99 -11.76 -5.60
C PHE A 33 11.26 -10.25 -5.55
N VAL A 34 11.63 -9.70 -4.39
CA VAL A 34 12.02 -8.28 -4.30
C VAL A 34 13.33 -8.03 -5.07
N TYR A 35 14.27 -8.97 -5.03
CA TYR A 35 15.50 -8.92 -5.83
C TYR A 35 15.18 -8.77 -7.33
N SER A 36 14.36 -9.66 -7.89
CA SER A 36 14.02 -9.63 -9.33
C SER A 36 13.25 -8.36 -9.72
N MET A 37 12.44 -7.80 -8.81
CA MET A 37 11.76 -6.52 -9.03
C MET A 37 12.74 -5.33 -9.01
N ILE A 38 13.71 -5.32 -8.09
CA ILE A 38 14.79 -4.30 -8.10
C ILE A 38 15.60 -4.39 -9.39
N GLU A 39 15.96 -5.59 -9.84
CA GLU A 39 16.67 -5.79 -11.11
C GLU A 39 15.83 -5.29 -12.31
N LYS A 40 14.56 -5.73 -12.40
CA LYS A 40 13.58 -5.36 -13.45
C LYS A 40 13.40 -3.86 -13.59
N TYR A 41 13.27 -3.11 -12.49
CA TYR A 41 12.96 -1.67 -12.53
C TYR A 41 14.21 -0.79 -12.47
N THR A 42 15.29 -1.20 -11.81
CA THR A 42 16.44 -0.32 -11.52
C THR A 42 17.72 -0.67 -12.29
N LYS A 43 17.78 -1.86 -12.92
CA LYS A 43 19.01 -2.45 -13.51
C LYS A 43 20.19 -2.57 -12.54
N LYS A 44 19.93 -2.59 -11.22
CA LYS A 44 20.94 -2.80 -10.20
C LYS A 44 20.75 -4.16 -9.55
N SER A 45 21.86 -4.83 -9.31
CA SER A 45 21.90 -5.94 -8.35
C SER A 45 21.92 -5.36 -6.94
N HIS A 46 21.21 -6.02 -6.02
CA HIS A 46 21.19 -5.79 -4.59
C HIS A 46 21.28 -7.16 -3.91
N ALA A 47 21.69 -7.26 -2.64
CA ALA A 47 21.71 -8.58 -1.99
C ALA A 47 20.27 -9.13 -1.87
N PRO A 48 20.00 -10.41 -2.17
CA PRO A 48 18.71 -11.01 -1.84
C PRO A 48 18.52 -10.98 -0.31
N ILE A 49 17.43 -10.36 0.14
CA ILE A 49 17.07 -10.24 1.56
C ILE A 49 15.73 -10.94 1.74
N LYS A 50 15.55 -11.59 2.88
CA LYS A 50 14.28 -12.21 3.27
C LYS A 50 13.23 -11.13 3.54
N ASN A 51 12.21 -11.08 2.69
CA ASN A 51 11.10 -10.14 2.79
C ASN A 51 9.79 -10.84 3.20
N THR A 52 9.05 -10.21 4.12
CA THR A 52 7.73 -10.66 4.57
C THR A 52 6.65 -10.19 3.58
N SER A 53 5.68 -11.04 3.26
CA SER A 53 4.58 -10.70 2.34
C SER A 53 3.25 -11.32 2.71
N ILE A 54 2.17 -10.65 2.30
CA ILE A 54 0.79 -11.18 2.36
C ILE A 54 0.12 -11.00 1.00
N ASN A 55 -0.88 -11.82 0.71
CA ASN A 55 -1.78 -11.60 -0.41
C ASN A 55 -3.06 -10.94 0.12
N ILE A 56 -3.55 -9.92 -0.59
CA ILE A 56 -4.77 -9.18 -0.29
C ILE A 56 -5.68 -9.30 -1.50
N GLU A 57 -6.92 -9.73 -1.30
CA GLU A 57 -7.92 -9.78 -2.37
C GLU A 57 -8.79 -8.52 -2.31
N ALA A 58 -8.92 -7.83 -3.45
CA ALA A 58 -9.73 -6.62 -3.56
C ALA A 58 -10.32 -6.50 -4.97
N LYS A 59 -11.66 -6.42 -5.07
CA LYS A 59 -12.40 -6.42 -6.35
C LYS A 59 -11.94 -7.54 -7.31
N GLU A 60 -11.89 -8.78 -6.81
CA GLU A 60 -11.45 -9.99 -7.55
C GLU A 60 -9.98 -9.99 -8.03
N ILE A 61 -9.20 -8.96 -7.70
CA ILE A 61 -7.76 -8.87 -7.98
C ILE A 61 -6.98 -9.26 -6.72
N VAL A 62 -5.99 -10.14 -6.89
CA VAL A 62 -5.05 -10.52 -5.81
C VAL A 62 -3.80 -9.66 -5.89
N TYR A 63 -3.59 -8.84 -4.85
CA TYR A 63 -2.43 -7.99 -4.65
C TYR A 63 -1.46 -8.68 -3.70
N LYS A 64 -0.23 -8.92 -4.14
CA LYS A 64 0.87 -9.29 -3.26
C LYS A 64 1.46 -8.02 -2.65
N LEU A 65 1.37 -7.88 -1.34
CA LEU A 65 1.97 -6.81 -0.55
C LEU A 65 3.23 -7.33 0.12
N VAL A 66 4.40 -6.73 -0.16
CA VAL A 66 5.71 -7.19 0.32
C VAL A 66 6.44 -6.07 1.06
N ARG A 67 6.89 -6.30 2.30
CA ARG A 67 7.63 -5.33 3.14
C ARG A 67 9.05 -5.08 2.61
N LEU A 68 9.53 -3.82 2.53
CA LEU A 68 10.75 -3.38 1.78
C LEU A 68 11.97 -2.83 2.58
N ASN A 69 12.16 -3.17 3.86
CA ASN A 69 13.20 -2.56 4.74
C ASN A 69 13.33 -1.01 4.58
N ASP A 70 14.48 -0.48 4.13
CA ASP A 70 14.74 0.94 3.74
C ASP A 70 15.57 1.06 2.43
N GLU A 71 16.58 0.20 2.20
CA GLU A 71 17.45 0.26 1.00
C GLU A 71 16.70 -0.17 -0.27
N GLN A 72 15.93 -1.26 -0.18
CA GLN A 72 15.11 -1.76 -1.28
C GLN A 72 14.05 -0.72 -1.67
N PHE A 73 13.40 -0.09 -0.67
CA PHE A 73 12.48 1.03 -0.91
C PHE A 73 13.16 2.19 -1.62
N TYR A 74 14.34 2.63 -1.16
CA TYR A 74 15.09 3.72 -1.79
C TYR A 74 15.48 3.44 -3.25
N LEU A 75 15.89 2.20 -3.57
CA LEU A 75 16.24 1.78 -4.93
C LEU A 75 15.02 1.83 -5.86
N LEU A 76 13.87 1.31 -5.40
CA LEU A 76 12.62 1.30 -6.14
C LEU A 76 12.01 2.71 -6.28
N HIS A 77 12.03 3.51 -5.21
CA HIS A 77 11.46 4.86 -5.20
C HIS A 77 12.10 5.81 -6.23
N LYS A 78 13.42 5.68 -6.48
CA LYS A 78 14.11 6.40 -7.57
C LYS A 78 13.59 6.10 -8.98
N ASN A 79 12.96 4.95 -9.15
CA ASN A 79 12.36 4.48 -10.40
C ASN A 79 10.85 4.31 -10.21
N SER A 80 10.25 5.30 -9.55
CA SER A 80 8.81 5.39 -9.35
C SER A 80 8.27 6.77 -9.73
N ILE A 81 6.96 6.85 -9.93
CA ILE A 81 6.22 8.07 -10.21
C ILE A 81 5.14 8.23 -9.13
N PRO A 82 5.15 9.30 -8.34
CA PRO A 82 4.17 9.50 -7.28
C PRO A 82 2.80 9.84 -7.86
N ILE A 83 1.76 9.29 -7.23
CA ILE A 83 0.36 9.47 -7.62
C ILE A 83 -0.31 10.39 -6.61
N PHE A 84 -1.19 11.28 -7.07
CA PHE A 84 -2.01 12.10 -6.20
C PHE A 84 -2.75 11.24 -5.17
N GLU A 85 -2.63 11.56 -3.89
CA GLU A 85 -3.47 10.97 -2.85
C GLU A 85 -4.92 11.47 -2.94
N ASN A 86 -5.85 10.70 -2.38
CA ASN A 86 -7.23 11.16 -2.16
C ASN A 86 -7.38 11.61 -0.71
N TYR A 87 -6.93 12.84 -0.40
CA TYR A 87 -7.00 13.41 0.95
C TYR A 87 -8.39 13.35 1.58
N THR A 88 -9.44 13.54 0.76
CA THR A 88 -10.84 13.39 1.22
C THR A 88 -11.12 11.97 1.73
N HIS A 89 -10.66 10.95 1.02
CA HIS A 89 -10.78 9.56 1.49
C HIS A 89 -9.96 9.30 2.76
N LEU A 90 -8.73 9.81 2.86
CA LEU A 90 -7.90 9.67 4.07
C LEU A 90 -8.56 10.30 5.30
N MET A 91 -9.25 11.44 5.14
CA MET A 91 -10.07 12.06 6.20
C MET A 91 -11.29 11.22 6.58
N TYR A 92 -11.88 10.45 5.65
CA TYR A 92 -12.95 9.51 6.01
C TYR A 92 -12.40 8.30 6.78
N LEU A 93 -11.24 7.74 6.38
CA LEU A 93 -10.62 6.61 7.08
C LEU A 93 -10.22 6.93 8.53
N SER A 94 -9.86 8.18 8.84
CA SER A 94 -9.53 8.60 10.21
C SER A 94 -10.76 8.84 11.09
N THR A 95 -11.97 8.92 10.52
CA THR A 95 -13.23 9.07 11.26
C THR A 95 -14.02 7.77 11.40
N ASP A 96 -13.71 6.74 10.60
CA ASP A 96 -14.26 5.40 10.70
C ASP A 96 -13.67 4.65 11.91
N LYS A 97 -14.55 4.12 12.78
CA LYS A 97 -14.17 3.45 14.04
C LYS A 97 -13.82 1.98 13.87
N ASP A 98 -14.26 1.35 12.79
CA ASP A 98 -14.01 -0.08 12.54
C ASP A 98 -12.64 -0.32 11.87
N ILE A 99 -11.99 0.77 11.47
CA ILE A 99 -10.71 0.82 10.79
C ILE A 99 -9.58 1.08 11.82
N ILE A 100 -8.45 0.39 11.66
CA ILE A 100 -7.26 0.49 12.54
C ILE A 100 -6.74 1.95 12.62
N PHE A 101 -7.02 2.73 11.57
CA PHE A 101 -6.61 4.10 11.34
C PHE A 101 -7.12 5.12 12.38
N SER A 102 -8.12 4.75 13.20
CA SER A 102 -8.50 5.56 14.37
C SER A 102 -7.43 5.59 15.48
N SER A 103 -6.35 4.81 15.40
CA SER A 103 -5.26 4.82 16.37
C SER A 103 -3.88 4.48 15.78
N PHE A 104 -2.97 5.46 15.81
CA PHE A 104 -1.56 5.28 15.44
C PHE A 104 -0.90 4.09 16.15
N SER A 105 -1.16 3.92 17.45
CA SER A 105 -0.57 2.85 18.25
C SER A 105 -1.07 1.47 17.82
N LYS A 106 -2.38 1.31 17.55
CA LYS A 106 -2.92 0.05 17.02
C LYS A 106 -2.26 -0.29 15.69
N MET A 107 -2.16 0.69 14.79
CA MET A 107 -1.55 0.49 13.49
C MET A 107 -0.08 0.12 13.55
N TYR A 108 0.71 0.84 14.35
CA TYR A 108 2.12 0.52 14.55
C TYR A 108 2.28 -0.91 15.07
N ILE A 109 1.52 -1.30 16.10
CA ILE A 109 1.58 -2.65 16.68
C ILE A 109 1.17 -3.71 15.64
N THR A 110 0.10 -3.47 14.88
CA THR A 110 -0.39 -4.38 13.85
C THR A 110 0.58 -4.55 12.67
N LEU A 111 1.10 -3.44 12.12
CA LEU A 111 2.09 -3.50 11.04
C LEU A 111 3.40 -4.14 11.52
N LYS A 112 3.76 -3.91 12.79
CA LYS A 112 4.93 -4.52 13.43
C LYS A 112 4.79 -6.02 13.63
N ASP A 113 3.63 -6.48 14.09
CA ASP A 113 3.34 -7.90 14.30
C ASP A 113 3.34 -8.68 12.97
N LEU A 114 2.73 -8.10 11.92
CA LEU A 114 2.68 -8.72 10.59
C LEU A 114 4.01 -8.66 9.82
N PHE A 115 4.77 -7.56 9.91
CA PHE A 115 5.87 -7.29 8.98
C PHE A 115 7.23 -6.98 9.65
N GLY A 116 7.33 -7.09 10.97
CA GLY A 116 8.52 -6.71 11.72
C GLY A 116 8.69 -5.20 11.86
N GLU A 117 9.87 -4.75 12.29
CA GLU A 117 10.07 -3.35 12.66
C GLU A 117 9.81 -2.33 11.53
N SER A 118 9.42 -1.12 11.95
CA SER A 118 9.36 0.07 11.11
C SER A 118 10.70 0.32 10.42
N GLY A 119 10.65 0.84 9.19
CA GLY A 119 11.81 1.44 8.54
C GLY A 119 12.29 2.70 9.27
N LYS A 120 13.53 3.08 9.02
CA LYS A 120 14.22 4.27 9.56
C LYS A 120 14.38 5.37 8.51
N HIS A 121 13.76 5.21 7.34
CA HIS A 121 13.81 6.21 6.27
C HIS A 121 13.23 7.59 6.67
N TYR A 122 12.27 7.59 7.59
CA TYR A 122 11.73 8.80 8.22
C TYR A 122 12.34 8.96 9.61
N ASP A 123 12.51 10.21 10.03
CA ASP A 123 12.98 10.57 11.37
C ASP A 123 12.06 9.95 12.44
N ASP A 124 12.61 9.09 13.31
CA ASP A 124 11.86 8.40 14.38
C ASP A 124 11.45 9.35 15.52
N TRP A 125 11.92 10.60 15.45
CA TRP A 125 11.50 11.73 16.27
C TRP A 125 9.99 11.77 16.49
N LYS A 126 9.62 11.82 17.78
CA LYS A 126 8.25 11.90 18.30
C LYS A 126 7.35 10.68 17.99
N GLY A 127 7.93 9.51 17.79
CA GLY A 127 7.16 8.27 17.61
C GLY A 127 6.57 8.16 16.20
N SER A 128 7.34 8.60 15.22
CA SER A 128 7.01 8.41 13.81
C SER A 128 7.38 6.99 13.37
N PHE A 129 6.61 6.42 12.45
CA PHE A 129 6.84 5.10 11.86
C PHE A 129 6.69 5.18 10.34
N SER A 130 7.31 4.22 9.65
CA SER A 130 7.31 4.11 8.20
C SER A 130 7.36 2.64 7.80
N PHE A 131 6.31 2.15 7.14
CA PHE A 131 6.22 0.81 6.60
C PHE A 131 6.14 0.89 5.07
N PRO A 132 7.30 0.89 4.38
CA PRO A 132 7.32 0.80 2.93
C PRO A 132 7.08 -0.64 2.47
N PHE A 133 6.25 -0.74 1.43
CA PHE A 133 5.82 -1.95 0.76
C PHE A 133 5.93 -1.85 -0.76
N LEU A 134 6.16 -3.00 -1.40
CA LEU A 134 5.92 -3.26 -2.81
C LEU A 134 4.51 -3.85 -2.94
N ILE A 135 3.68 -3.25 -3.79
CA ILE A 135 2.41 -3.78 -4.26
C ILE A 135 2.65 -4.39 -5.64
N TYR A 136 2.26 -5.64 -5.83
CA TYR A 136 2.34 -6.34 -7.10
C TYR A 136 1.03 -7.05 -7.42
N PHE A 137 0.53 -6.90 -8.64
CA PHE A 137 -0.69 -7.56 -9.11
C PHE A 137 -0.63 -7.79 -10.63
N ARG A 138 -1.57 -8.59 -11.14
CA ARG A 138 -1.70 -8.90 -12.57
C ARG A 138 -3.12 -8.60 -13.05
N LYS A 139 -3.26 -7.93 -14.20
CA LYS A 139 -4.54 -7.54 -14.81
C LYS A 139 -4.39 -7.66 -16.33
N GLU A 140 -5.32 -8.34 -17.00
CA GLU A 140 -5.30 -8.56 -18.46
C GLU A 140 -3.93 -9.03 -18.98
N GLU A 141 -3.45 -10.13 -18.41
CA GLU A 141 -2.12 -10.74 -18.62
C GLU A 141 -0.89 -9.89 -18.25
N LYS A 142 -1.03 -8.58 -18.07
CA LYS A 142 0.06 -7.65 -17.71
C LYS A 142 0.34 -7.63 -16.21
N GLU A 143 1.61 -7.49 -15.87
CA GLU A 143 2.10 -7.36 -14.49
C GLU A 143 2.33 -5.90 -14.13
N PHE A 144 1.92 -5.51 -12.93
CA PHE A 144 2.03 -4.14 -12.44
C PHE A 144 2.75 -4.10 -11.09
N GLY A 145 3.64 -3.11 -10.95
CA GLY A 145 4.44 -2.88 -9.76
C GLY A 145 4.24 -1.46 -9.26
N TYR A 146 3.93 -1.32 -7.98
CA TYR A 146 3.78 -0.05 -7.28
C TYR A 146 4.51 -0.14 -5.94
N ILE A 147 4.90 1.00 -5.38
CA ILE A 147 5.32 1.09 -3.99
C ILE A 147 4.30 1.89 -3.21
N MET A 148 4.14 1.56 -1.94
CA MET A 148 3.30 2.26 -0.98
C MET A 148 4.06 2.42 0.32
N ASN A 149 4.08 3.62 0.88
CA ASN A 149 4.59 3.84 2.23
C ASN A 149 3.46 4.24 3.18
N ILE A 150 3.17 3.37 4.17
CA ILE A 150 2.28 3.71 5.27
C ILE A 150 3.12 4.36 6.37
N HIS A 151 2.87 5.63 6.63
CA HIS A 151 3.62 6.39 7.62
C HIS A 151 2.75 7.46 8.28
N ASN A 152 3.16 7.93 9.46
CA ASN A 152 2.52 9.07 10.11
C ASN A 152 3.37 10.33 9.99
N ILE A 153 2.71 11.46 9.78
CA ILE A 153 3.32 12.79 9.75
C ILE A 153 2.36 13.77 10.43
N ARG A 154 2.86 14.61 11.35
CA ARG A 154 2.08 15.71 11.98
C ARG A 154 0.69 15.32 12.52
N SER A 155 0.52 14.09 13.03
CA SER A 155 -0.76 13.54 13.52
C SER A 155 -1.80 13.23 12.42
N SER A 156 -1.37 12.97 11.19
CA SER A 156 -2.13 12.25 10.15
C SER A 156 -1.39 10.98 9.73
N ILE A 157 -2.09 10.07 9.04
CA ILE A 157 -1.53 8.86 8.44
C ILE A 157 -1.68 8.99 6.93
N GLU A 158 -0.59 8.75 6.22
CA GLU A 158 -0.49 8.93 4.77
C GLU A 158 -0.10 7.61 4.09
N PHE A 159 -0.55 7.47 2.84
CA PHE A 159 -0.40 6.29 1.99
C PHE A 159 0.23 6.71 0.67
N ASN A 160 1.51 7.12 0.74
CA ASN A 160 2.24 7.58 -0.44
C ASN A 160 2.41 6.41 -1.42
N ILE A 161 1.58 6.38 -2.47
CA ILE A 161 1.59 5.37 -3.53
C ILE A 161 2.29 5.95 -4.77
N ALA A 162 3.22 5.18 -5.33
CA ALA A 162 3.92 5.51 -6.56
C ALA A 162 3.98 4.30 -7.50
N LYS A 163 3.78 4.51 -8.81
CA LYS A 163 3.91 3.46 -9.84
C LYS A 163 5.38 3.22 -10.16
N LEU A 164 5.82 1.97 -10.24
CA LEU A 164 7.18 1.63 -10.68
C LEU A 164 7.32 1.77 -12.19
N ILE A 165 8.43 2.34 -12.61
CA ILE A 165 8.83 2.51 -14.01
C ILE A 165 10.20 1.90 -14.24
N HIS A 166 10.46 1.39 -15.44
CA HIS A 166 11.80 0.92 -15.80
C HIS A 166 12.77 2.11 -15.86
N ALA A 167 14.02 1.87 -15.44
CA ALA A 167 15.08 2.88 -15.42
C ALA A 167 15.23 3.63 -16.76
N ASP A 168 15.08 2.91 -17.88
CA ASP A 168 15.17 3.42 -19.27
C ASP A 168 13.98 4.28 -19.71
N ASN A 169 12.93 4.39 -18.90
CA ASN A 169 11.78 5.22 -19.24
C ASN A 169 12.07 6.68 -18.89
N GLU A 170 12.60 7.40 -19.87
CA GLU A 170 12.91 8.83 -19.81
C GLU A 170 11.68 9.73 -20.07
N ASN A 171 10.61 9.16 -20.64
CA ASN A 171 9.45 9.92 -21.16
C ASN A 171 8.46 10.40 -20.08
N LEU A 172 8.74 10.20 -18.79
CA LEU A 172 7.81 10.49 -17.70
C LEU A 172 8.47 11.38 -16.65
N GLU A 173 7.87 12.54 -16.41
CA GLU A 173 8.30 13.48 -15.38
C GLU A 173 8.11 12.88 -13.98
N ARG A 174 9.22 12.47 -13.36
CA ARG A 174 9.26 11.84 -12.02
C ARG A 174 9.05 12.83 -10.87
N HIS A 175 9.03 14.13 -11.16
CA HIS A 175 8.95 15.22 -10.19
C HIS A 175 7.57 15.83 -10.01
N ILE A 176 6.60 15.47 -10.85
CA ILE A 176 5.20 15.89 -10.73
C ILE A 176 4.35 14.77 -10.14
N LEU A 177 3.25 15.12 -9.50
CA LEU A 177 2.22 14.16 -9.08
C LEU A 177 1.35 13.80 -10.28
N HIS A 178 1.15 12.51 -10.52
CA HIS A 178 0.29 12.01 -11.61
C HIS A 178 -1.08 11.60 -11.09
N ASN A 179 -2.08 11.59 -11.97
CA ASN A 179 -3.34 10.90 -11.67
C ASN A 179 -3.10 9.37 -11.61
N PRO A 180 -3.99 8.59 -10.99
CA PRO A 180 -3.93 7.14 -11.04
C PRO A 180 -3.98 6.65 -12.48
N PHE A 181 -3.26 5.58 -12.76
CA PHE A 181 -3.22 4.96 -14.08
C PHE A 181 -4.36 3.94 -14.22
N ASP A 182 -4.76 3.65 -15.46
CA ASP A 182 -5.93 2.82 -15.77
C ASP A 182 -5.86 1.40 -15.18
N GLU A 183 -4.65 0.86 -14.98
CA GLU A 183 -4.50 -0.45 -14.33
C GLU A 183 -4.90 -0.45 -12.84
N PHE A 184 -4.80 0.69 -12.15
CA PHE A 184 -5.06 0.85 -10.72
C PHE A 184 -5.79 2.18 -10.46
N PRO A 185 -7.07 2.28 -10.88
CA PRO A 185 -7.82 3.53 -10.86
C PRO A 185 -8.14 3.99 -9.43
N ARG A 186 -8.58 5.25 -9.31
CA ARG A 186 -8.84 5.93 -8.03
C ARG A 186 -9.67 5.11 -7.05
N GLU A 187 -10.76 4.51 -7.51
CA GLU A 187 -11.67 3.70 -6.69
C GLU A 187 -11.07 2.37 -6.24
N GLU A 188 -10.18 1.81 -7.05
CA GLU A 188 -9.50 0.54 -6.78
C GLU A 188 -8.41 0.76 -5.72
N ILE A 189 -7.64 1.85 -5.83
CA ILE A 189 -6.74 2.34 -4.77
C ILE A 189 -7.51 2.60 -3.47
N THR A 190 -8.63 3.31 -3.53
CA THR A 190 -9.49 3.61 -2.38
C THR A 190 -10.01 2.34 -1.69
N TYR A 191 -10.47 1.36 -2.47
CA TYR A 191 -10.92 0.07 -1.93
C TYR A 191 -9.77 -0.76 -1.35
N PHE A 192 -8.64 -0.84 -2.06
CA PHE A 192 -7.42 -1.53 -1.61
C PHE A 192 -6.92 -0.97 -0.27
N ILE A 193 -6.81 0.36 -0.17
CA ILE A 193 -6.45 1.05 1.08
C ILE A 193 -7.42 0.65 2.20
N LYS A 194 -8.74 0.67 1.94
CA LYS A 194 -9.74 0.28 2.94
C LYS A 194 -9.52 -1.15 3.45
N VAL A 195 -9.27 -2.13 2.57
CA VAL A 195 -9.00 -3.53 2.96
C VAL A 195 -7.70 -3.65 3.77
N VAL A 196 -6.61 -3.00 3.34
CA VAL A 196 -5.35 -2.91 4.10
C VAL A 196 -5.55 -2.31 5.50
N SER A 197 -6.55 -1.43 5.65
CA SER A 197 -6.81 -0.65 6.86
C SER A 197 -7.76 -1.32 7.87
N GLN A 198 -8.46 -2.37 7.50
CA GLN A 198 -9.56 -2.93 8.30
C GLN A 198 -9.07 -3.91 9.38
N SER A 199 -9.57 -3.70 10.61
CA SER A 199 -9.18 -4.46 11.81
C SER A 199 -9.51 -5.96 11.72
N ASN A 200 -10.53 -6.32 10.94
CA ASN A 200 -11.13 -7.65 10.93
C ASN A 200 -10.31 -8.72 10.18
N HIS A 201 -9.22 -8.32 9.50
CA HIS A 201 -8.30 -9.27 8.85
C HIS A 201 -7.10 -9.65 9.73
N ILE A 202 -6.96 -9.04 10.91
CA ILE A 202 -5.78 -9.16 11.78
C ILE A 202 -6.25 -9.31 13.23
N VAL A 203 -6.93 -10.45 13.47
CA VAL A 203 -7.49 -10.80 14.78
C VAL A 203 -6.36 -11.23 15.73
N TYR A 204 -6.17 -10.45 16.80
CA TYR A 204 -5.44 -10.89 17.98
C TYR A 204 -6.31 -11.82 18.83
N ASN A 205 -5.74 -12.93 19.28
CA ASN A 205 -6.22 -13.69 20.45
C ASN A 205 -5.52 -13.17 21.70
#